data_AF-A0A163IR22-F1
#
_entry.id   AF-A0A163IR22-F1
#
_cell.length_a   1.000
_cell.length_b   1.000
_cell.length_c   1.000
_cell.angle_alpha   90.00
_cell.angle_beta   90.00
_cell.angle_gamma   90.00
#
_symmetry.space_group_name_H-M   'P 1'
#
loop_
_entity.id
_entity.type
_entity.pdbx_description
1 polymer ?
#
loop_
_entity_poly.entity_id
_entity_poly.type
_entity_poly.pdbx_seq_one_letter_code
_entity_poly.pdbx_strand_id
1 'polypeptide(L)'
;MNLLLVLTFLASVLGCYTQVIDITDTNFDQVVKKSDQWVLEFYADWCGYCRQFGPMFETSEQALRAASYDPVYFGKVNIDENPALAARFFVSRLPTLFHIDHHQVRALPLPRSVAAVVDLVKQEEWQSIDPIGGWRSPFGLFGRLLGWTGYLVKTLSTVSPWLVIGLLSGLLVCSLGLTAWFARRDPKKEDEPSVSPAMAAGRSTAINNKNKKSPTTQKRQSKRID
;
A
#
# COMPACT_ATOMS: atom_id res chain seq x y z
N MET A 1 -29.45 53.52 -4.49
CA MET A 1 -30.20 52.33 -4.92
C MET A 1 -29.28 51.20 -5.39
N ASN A 2 -28.23 51.45 -6.19
CA ASN A 2 -27.37 50.39 -6.72
C ASN A 2 -26.39 49.78 -5.69
N LEU A 3 -25.93 50.53 -4.68
CA LEU A 3 -24.95 50.00 -3.71
C LEU A 3 -25.57 48.92 -2.80
N LEU A 4 -26.83 49.09 -2.38
CA LEU A 4 -27.53 48.10 -1.56
C LEU A 4 -27.81 46.81 -2.34
N LEU A 5 -28.14 46.92 -3.64
CA LEU A 5 -28.33 45.77 -4.54
C LEU A 5 -27.01 45.03 -4.82
N VAL A 6 -25.90 45.75 -4.97
CA VAL A 6 -24.59 45.13 -5.16
C VAL A 6 -24.16 44.39 -3.88
N LEU A 7 -24.43 44.95 -2.70
CA LEU A 7 -24.10 44.32 -1.42
C LEU A 7 -24.95 43.08 -1.14
N THR A 8 -26.24 43.09 -1.47
CA THR A 8 -27.09 41.89 -1.33
C THR A 8 -26.73 40.81 -2.35
N PHE A 9 -26.38 41.19 -3.57
CA PHE A 9 -25.91 40.25 -4.59
C PHE A 9 -24.55 39.64 -4.21
N LEU A 10 -23.62 40.45 -3.68
CA LEU A 10 -22.33 39.95 -3.17
C LEU A 10 -22.52 39.02 -1.96
N ALA A 11 -23.41 39.36 -1.03
CA ALA A 11 -23.73 38.50 0.11
C ALA A 11 -24.31 37.15 -0.32
N SER A 12 -25.16 37.14 -1.37
CA SER A 12 -25.68 35.91 -1.94
C SER A 12 -24.60 35.07 -2.63
N VAL A 13 -23.63 35.70 -3.31
CA VAL A 13 -22.51 34.99 -3.95
C VAL A 13 -21.53 34.44 -2.92
N LEU A 14 -21.26 35.20 -1.84
CA LEU A 14 -20.42 34.76 -0.72
C LEU A 14 -21.09 33.65 0.12
N GLY A 15 -22.42 33.50 0.08
CA GLY A 15 -23.13 32.42 0.76
C GLY A 15 -23.03 31.04 0.10
N CYS A 16 -22.57 30.96 -1.15
CA CYS A 16 -22.57 29.73 -1.94
C CYS A 16 -21.21 29.02 -2.03
N TYR A 17 -20.18 29.47 -1.30
CA TYR A 17 -18.88 28.83 -1.37
C TYR A 17 -18.84 27.57 -0.49
N THR A 18 -18.50 26.43 -1.10
CA THR A 18 -18.23 25.18 -0.38
C THR A 18 -16.90 25.30 0.36
N GLN A 19 -16.82 24.76 1.58
CA GLN A 19 -15.61 24.67 2.41
C GLN A 19 -15.21 23.20 2.52
N VAL A 20 -15.33 22.48 1.42
CA VAL A 20 -14.82 21.10 1.34
C VAL A 20 -13.34 21.19 1.01
N ILE A 21 -12.51 20.71 1.93
CA ILE A 21 -11.06 20.81 1.84
C ILE A 21 -10.51 19.60 1.09
N ASP A 22 -9.61 19.83 0.14
CA ASP A 22 -8.87 18.75 -0.52
C ASP A 22 -7.80 18.20 0.41
N ILE A 23 -7.97 16.94 0.81
CA ILE A 23 -7.08 16.26 1.74
C ILE A 23 -6.14 15.35 0.95
N THR A 24 -4.84 15.62 1.10
CA THR A 24 -3.79 14.90 0.38
C THR A 24 -2.88 14.12 1.33
N ASP A 25 -2.11 13.17 0.78
CA ASP A 25 -1.15 12.34 1.52
C ASP A 25 -0.16 13.17 2.37
N THR A 26 0.18 14.37 1.93
CA THR A 26 1.15 15.26 2.62
C THR A 26 0.50 16.22 3.60
N ASN A 27 -0.78 16.56 3.39
CA ASN A 27 -1.48 17.58 4.17
C ASN A 27 -2.26 16.96 5.35
N PHE A 28 -2.76 15.73 5.21
CA PHE A 28 -3.65 15.09 6.18
C PHE A 28 -3.22 15.21 7.65
N ASP A 29 -1.96 14.89 7.97
CA ASP A 29 -1.47 14.93 9.36
C ASP A 29 -1.37 16.37 9.93
N GLN A 30 -1.36 17.40 9.08
CA GLN A 30 -1.28 18.82 9.48
C GLN A 30 -2.66 19.44 9.64
N VAL A 31 -3.60 19.08 8.77
CA VAL A 31 -4.96 19.62 8.76
C VAL A 31 -5.88 18.88 9.72
N VAL A 32 -5.79 17.55 9.81
CA VAL A 32 -6.62 16.76 10.72
C VAL A 32 -6.00 16.73 12.10
N LYS A 33 -6.33 17.74 12.91
CA LYS A 33 -5.87 17.83 14.31
C LYS A 33 -6.75 17.00 15.24
N LYS A 34 -6.20 16.69 16.42
CA LYS A 34 -6.87 15.84 17.42
C LYS A 34 -8.16 16.44 17.98
N SER A 35 -8.28 17.76 18.07
CA SER A 35 -9.45 18.43 18.64
C SER A 35 -10.62 18.56 17.66
N ASP A 36 -10.39 18.28 16.38
CA ASP A 36 -11.29 18.71 15.32
C ASP A 36 -12.15 17.54 14.86
N GLN A 37 -13.41 17.81 14.54
CA GLN A 37 -14.32 16.84 13.94
C GLN A 37 -14.24 16.93 12.42
N TRP A 38 -14.03 15.80 11.77
CA TRP A 38 -13.93 15.73 10.31
C TRP A 38 -14.86 14.69 9.73
N VAL A 39 -15.49 15.01 8.61
CA VAL A 39 -16.13 14.05 7.72
C VAL A 39 -15.33 13.99 6.44
N LEU A 40 -14.75 12.83 6.15
CA LEU A 40 -13.92 12.60 4.96
C LEU A 40 -14.64 11.71 3.95
N GLU A 41 -14.73 12.18 2.71
CA GLU A 41 -15.18 11.40 1.56
C GLU A 41 -13.99 10.87 0.77
N PHE A 42 -13.91 9.56 0.60
CA PHE A 42 -12.98 8.93 -0.35
C PHE A 42 -13.71 8.67 -1.66
N TYR A 43 -13.16 9.20 -2.76
CA TYR A 43 -13.75 9.13 -4.09
C TYR A 43 -12.71 8.84 -5.18
N ALA A 44 -13.18 8.59 -6.40
CA ALA A 44 -12.38 8.55 -7.61
C ALA A 44 -13.16 9.09 -8.81
N ASP A 45 -12.47 9.64 -9.81
CA ASP A 45 -13.09 10.31 -10.96
C ASP A 45 -13.80 9.34 -11.91
N TRP A 46 -13.31 8.11 -11.99
CA TRP A 46 -13.90 7.03 -12.80
C TRP A 46 -15.14 6.41 -12.16
N CYS A 47 -15.40 6.68 -10.87
CA CYS A 47 -16.53 6.12 -10.12
C CYS A 47 -17.82 6.91 -10.41
N GLY A 48 -18.74 6.29 -11.16
CA GLY A 48 -20.02 6.93 -11.53
C GLY A 48 -20.92 7.33 -10.35
N TYR A 49 -20.95 6.51 -9.29
CA TYR A 49 -21.71 6.83 -8.08
C TYR A 49 -21.10 8.01 -7.32
N CYS A 50 -19.77 8.08 -7.25
CA CYS A 50 -19.04 9.14 -6.58
C CYS A 50 -19.33 10.51 -7.22
N ARG A 51 -19.42 10.58 -8.56
CA ARG A 51 -19.80 11.81 -9.27
C ARG A 51 -21.20 12.33 -8.92
N GLN A 52 -22.12 11.45 -8.53
CA GLN A 52 -23.46 11.85 -8.07
C GLN A 52 -23.44 12.27 -6.60
N PHE A 53 -22.62 11.62 -5.78
CA PHE A 53 -22.52 11.89 -4.35
C PHE A 53 -21.77 13.19 -4.04
N GLY A 54 -20.69 13.51 -4.76
CA GLY A 54 -19.87 14.72 -4.55
C GLY A 54 -20.67 16.03 -4.41
N PRO A 55 -21.59 16.39 -5.34
CA PRO A 55 -22.39 17.61 -5.17
C PRO A 55 -23.34 17.55 -3.97
N MET A 56 -23.83 16.35 -3.60
CA MET A 56 -24.66 16.18 -2.41
C MET A 56 -23.84 16.40 -1.13
N PHE A 57 -22.60 15.92 -1.10
CA PHE A 57 -21.68 16.11 0.02
C PHE A 57 -21.37 17.59 0.23
N GLU A 58 -21.02 18.29 -0.85
CA GLU A 58 -20.77 19.74 -0.86
C GLU A 58 -22.00 20.55 -0.40
N THR A 59 -23.20 20.18 -0.87
CA THR A 59 -24.46 20.84 -0.44
C THR A 59 -24.75 20.61 1.04
N SER A 60 -24.39 19.44 1.57
CA SER A 60 -24.60 19.09 2.98
C SER A 60 -23.71 19.92 3.90
N GLU A 61 -22.46 20.12 3.50
CA GLU A 61 -21.53 21.01 4.19
C GLU A 61 -22.06 22.45 4.24
N GLN A 62 -22.52 22.98 3.10
CA GLN A 62 -23.13 24.31 3.04
C GLN A 62 -24.34 24.43 3.98
N ALA A 63 -25.21 23.41 3.99
CA ALA A 63 -26.40 23.40 4.85
C ALA A 63 -26.05 23.38 6.35
N LEU A 64 -25.01 22.63 6.75
CA LEU A 64 -24.53 22.59 8.13
C LEU A 64 -23.91 23.91 8.54
N ARG A 65 -23.11 24.52 7.66
CA ARG A 65 -22.50 25.82 7.92
C ARG A 65 -23.55 26.93 8.05
N ALA A 66 -24.54 26.94 7.16
CA ALA A 66 -25.65 27.90 7.22
C ALA A 66 -26.46 27.77 8.53
N ALA A 67 -26.54 26.57 9.08
CA ALA A 67 -27.19 26.30 10.36
C ALA A 67 -26.36 26.70 11.60
N SER A 68 -25.13 27.21 11.43
CA SER A 68 -24.21 27.60 12.51
C SER A 68 -23.99 26.51 13.56
N TYR A 69 -23.91 25.25 13.11
CA TYR A 69 -23.60 24.10 13.96
C TYR A 69 -22.11 24.08 14.36
N ASP A 70 -21.75 23.24 15.34
CA ASP A 70 -20.36 23.03 15.77
C ASP A 70 -19.44 22.76 14.57
N PRO A 71 -18.16 23.20 14.61
CA PRO A 71 -17.29 23.20 13.45
C PRO A 71 -16.85 21.77 13.05
N VAL A 72 -17.71 21.10 12.29
CA VAL A 72 -17.40 19.86 11.58
C VAL A 72 -16.81 20.22 10.23
N TYR A 73 -15.56 19.82 10.01
CA TYR A 73 -14.86 20.06 8.76
C TYR A 73 -15.18 18.95 7.75
N PHE A 74 -15.33 19.33 6.49
CA PHE A 74 -15.59 18.39 5.40
C PHE A 74 -14.34 18.31 4.54
N GLY A 75 -13.90 17.09 4.25
CA GLY A 75 -12.75 16.85 3.40
C GLY A 75 -13.05 15.80 2.33
N LYS A 76 -12.40 15.95 1.17
CA LYS A 76 -12.45 14.95 0.10
C LYS A 76 -11.05 14.44 -0.23
N VAL A 77 -10.95 13.15 -0.54
CA VAL A 77 -9.70 12.45 -0.83
C VAL A 77 -9.88 11.66 -2.13
N ASN A 78 -9.13 12.04 -3.16
CA ASN A 78 -9.03 11.25 -4.39
C ASN A 78 -8.07 10.06 -4.16
N ILE A 79 -8.57 8.83 -4.27
CA ILE A 79 -7.76 7.62 -4.01
C ILE A 79 -6.71 7.35 -5.09
N ASP A 80 -6.92 7.82 -6.32
CA ASP A 80 -5.98 7.61 -7.42
C ASP A 80 -4.73 8.47 -7.20
N GLU A 81 -4.93 9.70 -6.72
CA GLU A 81 -3.85 10.63 -6.39
C GLU A 81 -3.18 10.30 -5.06
N ASN A 82 -3.97 9.88 -4.06
CA ASN A 82 -3.57 9.70 -2.66
C ASN A 82 -3.67 8.22 -2.19
N PRO A 83 -2.86 7.31 -2.77
CA PRO A 83 -2.92 5.88 -2.44
C PRO A 83 -2.43 5.57 -1.02
N ALA A 84 -1.58 6.42 -0.42
CA ALA A 84 -1.06 6.18 0.91
C ALA A 84 -2.17 6.38 1.94
N LEU A 85 -2.98 7.44 1.81
CA LEU A 85 -4.17 7.63 2.60
C LEU A 85 -5.22 6.56 2.35
N ALA A 86 -5.47 6.19 1.09
CA ALA A 86 -6.41 5.10 0.77
C ALA A 86 -6.02 3.78 1.47
N ALA A 87 -4.73 3.43 1.45
CA ALA A 87 -4.20 2.26 2.15
C ALA A 87 -4.29 2.41 3.68
N ARG A 88 -3.95 3.58 4.21
CA ARG A 88 -3.97 3.90 5.66
C ARG A 88 -5.37 3.81 6.27
N PHE A 89 -6.40 4.18 5.50
CA PHE A 89 -7.82 4.06 5.88
C PHE A 89 -8.45 2.73 5.46
N PHE A 90 -7.71 1.82 4.84
CA PHE A 90 -8.21 0.54 4.32
C PHE A 90 -9.42 0.69 3.39
N VAL A 91 -9.40 1.71 2.54
CA VAL A 91 -10.48 1.99 1.59
C VAL A 91 -10.51 0.87 0.56
N SER A 92 -11.61 0.10 0.54
CA SER A 92 -11.80 -1.04 -0.35
C SER A 92 -12.91 -0.84 -1.37
N ARG A 93 -13.80 0.13 -1.12
CA ARG A 93 -14.97 0.43 -1.95
C ARG A 93 -15.16 1.94 -2.01
N LEU A 94 -15.81 2.41 -3.06
CA LEU A 94 -16.10 3.81 -3.25
C LEU A 94 -17.59 4.05 -3.53
N PRO A 95 -18.11 5.22 -3.13
CA PRO A 95 -17.50 6.15 -2.18
C PRO A 95 -17.54 5.57 -0.76
N THR A 96 -16.60 5.98 0.08
CA THR A 96 -16.60 5.63 1.51
C THR A 96 -16.48 6.91 2.34
N LEU A 97 -17.30 7.02 3.38
CA LEU A 97 -17.27 8.13 4.33
C LEU A 97 -16.67 7.70 5.65
N PHE A 98 -15.81 8.55 6.20
CA PHE A 98 -15.28 8.39 7.54
C PHE A 98 -15.58 9.62 8.38
N HIS A 99 -15.99 9.38 9.63
CA HIS A 99 -16.03 10.39 10.67
C HIS A 99 -14.78 10.28 11.53
N ILE A 100 -14.12 11.40 11.79
CA ILE A 100 -12.96 11.49 12.67
C ILE A 100 -13.31 12.42 13.81
N ASP A 101 -13.16 11.92 15.03
CA ASP A 101 -13.33 12.69 16.26
C ASP A 101 -12.26 12.23 17.25
N HIS A 102 -11.46 13.14 17.79
CA HIS A 102 -10.39 12.79 18.75
C HIS A 102 -9.40 11.71 18.27
N HIS A 103 -9.07 11.70 16.96
CA HIS A 103 -8.30 10.63 16.27
C HIS A 103 -8.97 9.24 16.28
N GLN A 104 -10.22 9.14 16.70
CA GLN A 104 -11.04 7.95 16.53
C GLN A 104 -11.73 8.05 15.18
N VAL A 105 -11.53 7.03 14.35
CA VAL A 105 -12.09 6.98 13.00
C VAL A 105 -13.24 5.99 12.98
N ARG A 106 -14.38 6.40 12.42
CA ARG A 106 -15.59 5.57 12.28
C ARG A 106 -15.97 5.54 10.82
N ALA A 107 -16.25 4.35 10.28
CA ALA A 107 -16.79 4.21 8.94
C ALA A 107 -18.28 4.49 8.99
N LEU A 108 -18.73 5.52 8.26
CA LEU A 108 -20.13 5.89 8.24
C LEU A 108 -20.90 5.09 7.17
N PRO A 109 -22.18 4.75 7.43
CA PRO A 109 -23.05 4.27 6.36
C PRO A 109 -23.22 5.39 5.33
N LEU A 110 -23.25 5.02 4.06
CA LEU A 110 -23.34 5.97 2.96
C LEU A 110 -24.77 6.56 2.89
N PRO A 111 -24.95 7.87 3.16
CA PRO A 111 -26.25 8.51 3.10
C PRO A 111 -26.69 8.68 1.64
N ARG A 112 -28.01 8.56 1.41
CA ARG A 112 -28.61 8.65 0.07
C ARG A 112 -29.23 10.00 -0.24
N SER A 113 -29.18 10.95 0.69
CA SER A 113 -29.74 12.29 0.54
C SER A 113 -28.90 13.32 1.31
N VAL A 114 -29.00 14.59 0.91
CA VAL A 114 -28.37 15.72 1.63
C VAL A 114 -28.88 15.79 3.07
N ALA A 115 -30.20 15.62 3.27
CA ALA A 115 -30.80 15.60 4.59
C ALA A 115 -30.19 14.50 5.47
N ALA A 116 -29.97 13.29 4.94
CA ALA A 116 -29.38 12.20 5.70
C ALA A 116 -27.93 12.48 6.12
N VAL A 117 -27.12 13.19 5.31
CA VAL A 117 -25.77 13.62 5.73
C VAL A 117 -25.88 14.60 6.90
N VAL A 118 -26.77 15.59 6.76
CA VAL A 118 -26.98 16.63 7.77
C VAL A 118 -27.51 16.02 9.07
N ASP A 119 -28.44 15.08 8.98
CA ASP A 119 -29.04 14.38 10.12
C ASP A 119 -28.00 13.50 10.83
N LEU A 120 -27.14 12.80 10.10
CA LEU A 120 -26.07 11.98 10.68
C LEU A 120 -25.14 12.81 11.57
N VAL A 121 -24.81 14.03 11.14
CA VAL A 121 -23.98 14.96 11.92
C VAL A 121 -24.78 15.54 13.10
N LYS A 122 -26.00 16.03 12.85
CA LYS A 122 -26.82 16.71 13.87
C LYS A 122 -27.35 15.80 14.97
N GLN A 123 -27.74 14.59 14.61
CA GLN A 123 -28.29 13.59 15.54
C GLN A 123 -27.17 12.76 16.18
N GLU A 124 -25.91 13.08 15.88
CA GLU A 124 -24.74 12.38 16.40
C GLU A 124 -24.82 10.86 16.22
N GLU A 125 -25.45 10.38 15.14
CA GLU A 125 -25.66 8.95 14.88
C GLU A 125 -24.33 8.18 14.87
N TRP A 126 -23.25 8.88 14.52
CA TRP A 126 -21.87 8.37 14.56
C TRP A 126 -21.45 7.88 15.95
N GLN A 127 -22.05 8.33 17.06
CA GLN A 127 -21.75 7.84 18.41
C GLN A 127 -22.15 6.38 18.61
N SER A 128 -23.17 5.91 17.87
CA SER A 128 -23.60 4.51 17.91
C SER A 128 -22.65 3.56 17.17
N ILE A 129 -21.76 4.11 16.35
CA ILE A 129 -20.80 3.34 15.55
C ILE A 129 -19.49 3.21 16.32
N ASP A 130 -19.08 1.96 16.56
CA ASP A 130 -17.81 1.67 17.22
C ASP A 130 -16.62 2.20 16.39
N PRO A 131 -15.67 2.90 17.03
CA PRO A 131 -14.48 3.39 16.34
C PRO A 131 -13.59 2.23 15.89
N ILE A 132 -12.89 2.45 14.77
CA ILE A 132 -11.86 1.56 14.25
C ILE A 132 -10.69 1.56 15.22
N GLY A 133 -10.73 0.61 16.16
CA GLY A 133 -9.76 0.48 17.24
C GLY A 133 -8.52 -0.36 16.90
N GLY A 134 -7.55 -0.29 17.80
CA GLY A 134 -6.37 -1.16 17.79
C GLY A 134 -5.41 -0.90 16.64
N TRP A 135 -4.89 -1.98 16.04
CA TRP A 135 -3.86 -1.93 15.00
C TRP A 135 -4.34 -1.31 13.66
N ARG A 136 -5.66 -1.24 13.43
CA ARG A 136 -6.25 -0.71 12.18
C ARG A 136 -6.49 0.80 12.20
N SER A 137 -6.18 1.48 13.30
CA SER A 137 -6.33 2.94 13.35
C SER A 137 -5.39 3.61 12.35
N PRO A 138 -5.88 4.55 11.52
CA PRO A 138 -5.01 5.29 10.61
C PRO A 138 -4.00 6.14 11.38
N PHE A 139 -4.32 6.62 12.58
CA PHE A 139 -3.39 7.41 13.40
C PHE A 139 -2.36 6.56 14.15
N GLY A 140 -2.48 5.23 14.12
CA GLY A 140 -1.52 4.32 14.73
C GLY A 140 -0.22 4.17 13.93
N LEU A 141 0.81 3.62 14.57
CA LEU A 141 2.09 3.28 13.92
C LEU A 141 1.88 2.38 12.71
N PHE A 142 1.01 1.38 12.85
CA PHE A 142 0.71 0.43 11.78
C PHE A 142 -0.05 1.08 10.61
N GLY A 143 -1.03 1.96 10.88
CA GLY A 143 -1.71 2.71 9.83
C GLY A 143 -0.76 3.59 9.03
N ARG A 144 0.17 4.28 9.70
CA ARG A 144 1.23 5.07 9.04
C ARG A 144 2.18 4.19 8.22
N LEU A 145 2.57 3.03 8.75
CA LEU A 145 3.39 2.05 8.03
C LEU A 145 2.68 1.54 6.77
N LEU A 146 1.39 1.20 6.86
CA LEU A 146 0.61 0.79 5.70
C LEU A 146 0.48 1.90 4.65
N GLY A 147 0.34 3.16 5.07
CA GLY A 147 0.39 4.28 4.15
C GLY A 147 1.70 4.30 3.34
N TRP A 148 2.83 4.08 4.00
CA TRP A 148 4.13 3.95 3.32
C TRP A 148 4.15 2.77 2.34
N THR A 149 3.55 1.62 2.69
CA THR A 149 3.44 0.50 1.75
C THR A 149 2.59 0.84 0.52
N GLY A 150 1.50 1.60 0.68
CA GLY A 150 0.66 2.06 -0.44
C GLY A 150 1.41 2.99 -1.38
N TYR A 151 2.17 3.94 -0.83
CA TYR A 151 3.06 4.81 -1.60
C TYR A 151 4.10 3.99 -2.37
N LEU A 152 4.78 3.06 -1.69
CA LEU A 152 5.79 2.19 -2.27
C LEU A 152 5.22 1.33 -3.40
N VAL A 153 4.03 0.76 -3.26
CA VAL A 153 3.37 -0.02 -4.32
C VAL A 153 3.09 0.85 -5.54
N LYS A 154 2.60 2.09 -5.37
CA LYS A 154 2.42 3.02 -6.49
C LYS A 154 3.75 3.31 -7.18
N THR A 155 4.80 3.61 -6.43
CA THR A 155 6.14 3.84 -6.99
C THR A 155 6.71 2.60 -7.68
N LEU A 156 6.50 1.40 -7.13
CA LEU A 156 6.95 0.15 -7.76
C LEU A 156 6.16 -0.17 -9.02
N SER A 157 4.87 0.17 -9.08
CA SER A 157 4.02 -0.05 -10.26
C SER A 157 4.38 0.85 -11.44
N THR A 158 4.98 2.02 -11.20
CA THR A 158 5.48 2.90 -12.26
C THR A 158 6.85 2.45 -12.77
N VAL A 159 7.59 1.69 -11.98
CA VAL A 159 8.82 1.02 -12.42
C VAL A 159 8.44 -0.24 -13.18
N SER A 160 9.01 -0.42 -14.38
CA SER A 160 8.75 -1.62 -15.18
C SER A 160 9.04 -2.89 -14.36
N PRO A 161 8.13 -3.88 -14.31
CA PRO A 161 8.35 -5.13 -13.58
C PRO A 161 9.67 -5.82 -13.96
N TRP A 162 10.11 -5.67 -15.21
CA TRP A 162 11.36 -6.22 -15.71
C TRP A 162 12.61 -5.61 -15.07
N LEU A 163 12.58 -4.33 -14.69
CA LEU A 163 13.69 -3.69 -13.98
C LEU A 163 13.82 -4.26 -12.57
N VAL A 164 12.70 -4.47 -11.88
CA VAL A 164 12.69 -5.05 -10.53
C VAL A 164 13.16 -6.51 -10.57
N ILE A 165 12.64 -7.30 -11.51
CA ILE A 165 13.06 -8.69 -11.72
C ILE A 165 14.54 -8.76 -12.10
N GLY A 166 15.01 -7.88 -12.98
CA GLY A 166 16.41 -7.78 -13.37
C GLY A 166 17.33 -7.46 -12.17
N LEU A 167 16.92 -6.53 -11.32
CA LEU A 167 17.70 -6.12 -10.15
C LEU A 167 17.74 -7.22 -9.08
N LEU A 168 16.62 -7.90 -8.83
CA LEU A 168 16.54 -9.02 -7.90
C LEU A 168 17.31 -10.25 -8.40
N SER A 169 17.17 -10.59 -9.68
CA SER A 169 17.94 -11.71 -10.28
C SER A 169 19.43 -11.40 -10.31
N GLY A 170 19.83 -10.17 -10.60
CA GLY A 170 21.23 -9.73 -10.52
C GLY A 170 21.81 -9.82 -9.10
N LEU A 171 21.08 -9.37 -8.08
CA LEU A 171 21.48 -9.51 -6.67
C LEU A 171 21.60 -10.98 -6.24
N LEU A 172 20.68 -11.83 -6.67
CA LEU A 172 20.72 -13.27 -6.39
C LEU A 172 21.98 -13.91 -7.00
N VAL A 173 22.26 -13.63 -8.28
CA VAL A 173 23.46 -14.12 -8.98
C VAL A 173 24.72 -13.60 -8.31
N CYS A 174 24.75 -12.32 -7.90
CA CYS A 174 25.89 -11.72 -7.22
C CYS A 174 26.13 -12.37 -5.85
N SER A 175 25.08 -12.67 -5.08
CA SER A 175 25.17 -13.36 -3.78
C SER A 175 25.72 -14.79 -3.93
N LEU A 176 25.24 -15.54 -4.92
CA LEU A 176 25.78 -16.87 -5.24
C LEU A 176 27.23 -16.81 -5.76
N GLY A 177 27.58 -15.77 -6.52
CA GLY A 177 28.95 -15.54 -6.97
C GLY A 177 29.90 -15.17 -5.83
N LEU A 178 29.44 -14.33 -4.90
CA LEU A 178 30.23 -13.86 -3.75
C LEU A 178 30.50 -15.01 -2.77
N THR A 179 29.50 -15.86 -2.50
CA THR A 179 29.68 -17.07 -1.69
C THR A 179 30.67 -18.05 -2.34
N ALA A 180 30.61 -18.23 -3.66
CA ALA A 180 31.57 -19.05 -4.40
C ALA A 180 33.00 -18.45 -4.43
N TRP A 181 33.12 -17.13 -4.39
CA TRP A 181 34.41 -16.42 -4.33
C TRP A 181 35.03 -16.49 -2.93
N PHE A 182 34.25 -16.28 -1.88
CA PHE A 182 34.72 -16.42 -0.49
C PHE A 182 35.11 -17.87 -0.16
N ALA A 183 34.39 -18.86 -0.69
CA ALA A 183 34.74 -20.27 -0.53
C ALA A 183 36.06 -20.67 -1.23
N ARG A 184 36.59 -19.83 -2.11
CA ARG A 184 37.83 -20.08 -2.88
C ARG A 184 39.04 -19.30 -2.36
N ARG A 185 38.85 -18.39 -1.40
CA ARG A 185 39.94 -17.70 -0.70
C ARG A 185 40.39 -18.57 0.47
N ASP A 186 41.29 -19.52 0.20
CA ASP A 186 42.11 -20.15 1.24
C ASP A 186 43.25 -19.19 1.62
N PRO A 187 43.29 -18.63 2.85
CA PRO A 187 44.42 -17.84 3.31
C PRO A 187 45.51 -18.79 3.84
N LYS A 188 46.22 -19.50 2.95
CA LYS A 188 47.53 -20.13 3.23
C LYS A 188 48.06 -20.86 2.00
N LYS A 189 48.92 -20.18 1.25
CA LYS A 189 49.96 -20.82 0.45
C LYS A 189 51.16 -19.87 0.37
N GLU A 190 51.78 -19.68 1.53
CA GLU A 190 53.17 -19.27 1.59
C GLU A 190 53.95 -20.51 2.04
N ASP A 191 55.03 -20.78 1.28
CA ASP A 191 56.18 -21.63 1.59
C ASP A 191 56.00 -23.16 1.51
N GLU A 192 56.12 -23.72 0.30
CA GLU A 192 56.79 -25.02 0.14
C GLU A 192 58.04 -24.85 -0.74
N PRO A 193 59.26 -25.09 -0.19
CA PRO A 193 60.50 -25.02 -0.95
C PRO A 193 60.64 -26.23 -1.88
N SER A 194 61.03 -25.96 -3.12
CA SER A 194 61.29 -26.92 -4.17
C SER A 194 62.35 -27.96 -3.78
N VAL A 195 61.97 -29.23 -3.72
CA VAL A 195 62.92 -30.36 -3.84
C VAL A 195 62.65 -31.07 -5.16
N SER A 196 63.57 -30.88 -6.10
CA SER A 196 63.64 -31.56 -7.40
C SER A 196 64.35 -32.93 -7.24
N PRO A 197 64.11 -33.91 -8.13
CA PRO A 197 64.15 -35.34 -7.81
C PRO A 197 65.53 -35.97 -8.01
N ALA A 198 65.94 -36.85 -7.09
CA ALA A 198 67.06 -37.76 -7.27
C ALA A 198 66.56 -39.18 -7.56
N MET A 199 67.07 -39.73 -8.65
CA MET A 199 66.77 -41.04 -9.22
C MET A 199 67.04 -42.22 -8.28
N ALA A 200 66.22 -43.28 -8.39
CA ALA A 200 66.70 -44.66 -8.27
C ALA A 200 65.71 -45.63 -8.94
N ALA A 201 66.19 -46.33 -9.96
CA ALA A 201 65.49 -47.39 -10.69
C ALA A 201 65.52 -48.72 -9.92
N GLY A 202 64.52 -49.59 -10.11
CA GLY A 202 64.66 -51.02 -9.77
C GLY A 202 63.38 -51.87 -9.68
N ARG A 203 63.17 -52.69 -10.72
CA ARG A 203 62.77 -54.13 -10.68
C ARG A 203 61.28 -54.54 -10.52
N SER A 204 60.73 -54.92 -11.70
CA SER A 204 59.76 -55.97 -12.08
C SER A 204 59.33 -57.04 -11.07
N THR A 205 58.01 -57.32 -10.89
CA THR A 205 57.25 -58.47 -11.48
C THR A 205 55.92 -58.78 -10.76
N ALA A 206 54.85 -58.88 -11.57
CA ALA A 206 53.81 -59.93 -11.64
C ALA A 206 52.66 -60.12 -10.61
N ILE A 207 51.55 -60.67 -11.17
CA ILE A 207 50.35 -61.34 -10.58
C ILE A 207 49.14 -60.38 -10.34
N ASN A 208 47.88 -60.55 -10.77
CA ASN A 208 47.05 -61.63 -11.36
C ASN A 208 45.83 -60.97 -12.09
N ASN A 209 45.57 -61.25 -13.36
CA ASN A 209 44.47 -62.07 -13.91
C ASN A 209 42.99 -61.73 -13.58
N LYS A 210 42.30 -61.21 -14.61
CA LYS A 210 40.95 -61.50 -15.15
C LYS A 210 39.86 -62.05 -14.20
N ASN A 211 38.69 -61.42 -14.21
CA ASN A 211 37.54 -62.00 -14.93
C ASN A 211 36.41 -61.01 -15.24
N LYS A 212 36.05 -60.96 -16.54
CA LYS A 212 34.76 -60.47 -17.06
C LYS A 212 33.69 -61.54 -16.78
N LYS A 213 32.43 -61.12 -16.55
CA LYS A 213 31.23 -61.59 -17.26
C LYS A 213 29.93 -60.98 -16.69
N SER A 214 29.30 -60.12 -17.51
CA SER A 214 27.83 -59.99 -17.65
C SER A 214 27.33 -61.18 -18.54
N PRO A 215 26.04 -61.41 -18.90
CA PRO A 215 24.76 -60.72 -18.60
C PRO A 215 23.58 -61.69 -18.29
N THR A 216 22.38 -61.21 -17.89
CA THR A 216 21.08 -61.58 -18.52
C THR A 216 19.85 -60.86 -17.93
N THR A 217 19.19 -60.07 -18.78
CA THR A 217 17.76 -60.11 -19.16
C THR A 217 16.66 -60.41 -18.12
N GLN A 218 15.75 -59.45 -17.90
CA GLN A 218 14.32 -59.75 -17.74
C GLN A 218 13.44 -58.62 -18.32
N LYS A 219 12.48 -59.00 -19.19
CA LYS A 219 11.53 -58.15 -19.93
C LYS A 219 10.10 -58.61 -19.58
N ARG A 220 9.11 -57.70 -19.73
CA ARG A 220 7.62 -57.83 -19.66
C ARG A 220 7.03 -57.73 -18.24
N GLN A 221 5.89 -57.08 -17.97
CA GLN A 221 4.68 -56.72 -18.73
C GLN A 221 3.99 -55.51 -18.03
N SER A 222 3.53 -54.48 -18.73
CA SER A 222 2.12 -54.23 -19.13
C SER A 222 1.07 -54.27 -18.00
N LYS A 223 0.52 -53.10 -17.64
CA LYS A 223 -0.91 -52.95 -17.32
C LYS A 223 -1.39 -51.51 -17.61
N ARG A 224 -2.36 -51.44 -18.53
CA ARG A 224 -3.23 -50.29 -18.88
C ARG A 224 -4.51 -50.43 -18.05
N ILE A 225 -5.05 -49.34 -17.49
CA ILE A 225 -6.50 -49.12 -17.32
C ILE A 225 -6.76 -47.62 -17.47
N ASP A 226 -7.86 -47.36 -18.18
CA ASP A 226 -8.48 -46.10 -18.57
C ASP A 226 -8.95 -45.22 -17.40
#